data_AF-A0A2S9F2U5-F1
#
_entry.id   AF-A0A2S9F2U5-F1
#
_cell.length_a   1.000
_cell.length_b   1.000
_cell.length_c   1.000
_cell.angle_alpha   90.00
_cell.angle_beta   90.00
_cell.angle_gamma   90.00
#
_symmetry.space_group_name_H-M   'P 1'
#
loop_
_entity.id
_entity.type
_entity.pdbx_description
1 polymer ?
#
loop_
_entity_poly.entity_id
_entity_poly.type
_entity_poly.pdbx_seq_one_letter_code
_entity_poly.pdbx_strand_id
1 'polypeptide(L)' 'NIQIARYGDRHRVKAGITGWAQVHGLRGQTSIADRAEWDNFYIENWSLWLDWKILAMTVGAVLHRAE' A
#
# COMPACT_ATOMS: atom_id res chain seq x y z
N ASN A 1 -8.86 -3.14 -23.20
CA ASN A 1 -8.73 -3.99 -22.00
C ASN A 1 -7.27 -4.05 -21.58
N ILE A 2 -6.84 -3.11 -20.74
CA ILE A 2 -5.48 -3.13 -20.18
C ILE A 2 -5.51 -4.13 -19.02
N GLN A 3 -4.94 -5.31 -19.22
CA GLN A 3 -4.74 -6.28 -18.15
C GLN A 3 -3.54 -5.80 -17.32
N ILE A 4 -3.78 -5.47 -16.05
CA ILE A 4 -2.71 -5.09 -15.13
C ILE A 4 -2.14 -6.38 -14.56
N ALA A 5 -0.86 -6.64 -14.85
CA ALA A 5 -0.16 -7.81 -14.37
C ALA A 5 -0.29 -7.92 -12.85
N ARG A 6 -0.62 -9.13 -12.36
CA ARG A 6 -0.70 -9.44 -10.93
C ARG A 6 -1.70 -8.59 -10.12
N TYR A 7 -2.65 -7.91 -10.78
CA TYR A 7 -3.69 -7.16 -10.10
C TYR A 7 -4.63 -8.05 -9.28
N GLY A 8 -4.87 -9.29 -9.71
CA GLY A 8 -5.67 -10.25 -8.94
C GLY A 8 -5.00 -10.61 -7.61
N ASP A 9 -3.69 -10.83 -7.64
CA ASP A 9 -2.90 -11.34 -6.52
C ASP A 9 -3.09 -10.50 -5.25
N ARG A 10 -3.22 -9.17 -5.36
CA ARG A 10 -3.36 -8.27 -4.19
C ARG A 10 -4.59 -8.58 -3.32
N HIS A 11 -5.59 -9.28 -3.86
CA HIS A 11 -6.81 -9.66 -3.15
C HIS A 11 -6.67 -10.96 -2.35
N ARG A 12 -5.47 -11.56 -2.30
CA ARG A 12 -5.18 -12.72 -1.44
C ARG A 12 -5.26 -12.40 0.05
N VAL A 13 -5.25 -11.11 0.39
CA VAL A 13 -5.55 -10.59 1.74
C VAL A 13 -6.67 -9.56 1.65
N LYS A 14 -7.36 -9.34 2.76
CA LYS A 14 -8.36 -8.26 2.86
C LYS A 14 -7.66 -6.90 2.76
N ALA A 15 -8.31 -5.94 2.10
CA ALA A 15 -7.83 -4.56 2.07
C ALA A 15 -7.82 -3.94 3.48
N GLY A 16 -6.79 -3.13 3.76
CA GLY A 16 -6.65 -2.41 5.02
C GLY A 16 -6.99 -0.91 4.91
N ILE A 17 -6.99 -0.21 6.05
CA ILE A 17 -7.20 1.24 6.14
C ILE A 17 -5.97 2.03 5.65
N THR A 18 -4.77 1.49 5.87
CA THR A 18 -3.48 1.99 5.39
C THR A 18 -2.65 0.80 4.90
N GLY A 19 -1.58 1.07 4.17
CA GLY A 19 -0.71 0.03 3.63
C GLY A 19 0.58 0.58 3.05
N TRP A 20 1.45 -0.34 2.64
CA TRP A 20 2.78 -0.02 2.12
C TRP A 20 2.74 0.95 0.92
N ALA A 21 1.85 0.69 -0.04
CA ALA A 21 1.63 1.59 -1.17
C ALA A 21 1.19 3.00 -0.73
N GLN A 22 0.26 3.08 0.24
CA GLN A 22 -0.30 4.34 0.72
C GLN A 22 0.73 5.23 1.43
N VAL A 23 1.56 4.65 2.30
CA VAL A 23 2.60 5.41 3.02
C VAL A 23 3.75 5.86 2.11
N HIS A 24 3.85 5.32 0.89
CA HIS A 24 4.76 5.78 -0.17
C HIS A 24 4.08 6.63 -1.23
N GLY A 25 2.87 7.12 -0.95
CA GLY A 25 2.20 8.10 -1.80
C GLY A 25 1.46 7.51 -3.01
N LEU A 26 1.39 6.18 -3.17
CA LEU A 26 0.61 5.52 -4.22
C LEU A 26 -0.89 5.51 -3.89
N ARG A 27 -1.49 6.72 -3.79
CA ARG A 27 -2.89 6.97 -3.42
C ARG A 27 -3.56 7.92 -4.42
N GLY A 28 -4.89 7.87 -4.52
CA GLY A 28 -5.65 8.71 -5.45
C GLY A 28 -5.36 8.35 -6.91
N GLN A 29 -5.07 9.37 -7.73
CA GLN A 29 -4.89 9.29 -9.20
C GLN A 29 -3.53 8.69 -9.64
N THR A 30 -2.88 7.90 -8.79
CA THR A 30 -1.63 7.20 -9.13
C THR A 30 -1.89 5.95 -9.96
N SER A 31 -0.85 5.46 -10.65
CA SER A 31 -0.87 4.20 -11.40
C SER A 31 -1.43 3.05 -10.56
N ILE A 32 -2.44 2.36 -11.10
CA ILE A 32 -3.04 1.17 -10.48
C ILE A 32 -2.09 -0.02 -10.56
N ALA A 33 -1.23 -0.08 -11.60
CA ALA A 33 -0.21 -1.11 -11.73
C ALA A 33 0.81 -1.01 -10.60
N ASP A 34 1.36 0.17 -10.37
CA ASP A 34 2.36 0.43 -9.32
C ASP A 34 1.75 0.12 -7.94
N ARG A 35 0.50 0.54 -7.71
CA ARG A 35 -0.20 0.21 -6.45
C ARG A 35 -0.32 -1.30 -6.26
N ALA A 36 -0.68 -2.05 -7.31
CA ALA A 36 -0.79 -3.50 -7.23
C ALA A 36 0.56 -4.18 -6.95
N GLU A 37 1.65 -3.71 -7.56
CA GLU A 37 3.00 -4.21 -7.27
C GLU A 37 3.40 -3.97 -5.81
N TRP A 38 3.12 -2.79 -5.27
CA TRP A 38 3.46 -2.44 -3.90
C TRP A 38 2.60 -3.18 -2.86
N ASP A 39 1.32 -3.42 -3.17
CA ASP A 39 0.48 -4.27 -2.34
C ASP A 39 0.94 -5.72 -2.39
N ASN A 40 1.34 -6.22 -3.56
CA ASN A 40 1.91 -7.56 -3.70
C ASN A 40 3.23 -7.70 -2.93
N PHE A 41 4.10 -6.70 -2.97
CA PHE A 41 5.32 -6.65 -2.17
C PHE A 41 5.01 -6.74 -0.68
N TYR A 42 4.04 -5.96 -0.18
CA TYR A 42 3.64 -6.01 1.21
C TYR A 42 3.21 -7.41 1.63
N ILE A 43 2.38 -8.07 0.83
CA ILE A 43 1.86 -9.39 1.18
C ILE A 43 2.97 -10.46 1.09
N GLU A 44 3.88 -10.37 0.13
CA GLU A 44 5.03 -11.29 0.00
C GLU A 44 6.05 -11.13 1.12
N ASN A 45 6.21 -9.91 1.65
CA ASN A 45 7.23 -9.58 2.65
C ASN A 45 6.62 -9.28 4.02
N TRP A 46 5.39 -9.73 4.25
CA TRP A 46 4.66 -9.40 5.46
C TRP A 46 5.43 -9.84 6.71
N SER A 47 5.54 -8.92 7.67
CA SER A 47 6.10 -9.17 8.99
C SER A 47 5.51 -8.18 9.99
N LEU A 48 5.49 -8.53 11.27
CA LEU A 48 5.05 -7.62 12.33
C LEU A 48 5.86 -6.31 12.34
N TRP A 49 7.14 -6.37 11.97
CA TRP A 49 7.98 -5.17 11.87
C TRP A 49 7.54 -4.25 10.72
N LEU A 50 7.18 -4.84 9.57
CA LEU A 50 6.66 -4.06 8.45
C LEU A 50 5.37 -3.33 8.81
N ASP A 51 4.48 -3.98 9.56
CA ASP A 51 3.25 -3.36 10.06
C ASP A 51 3.55 -2.19 11.01
N TRP A 52 4.48 -2.36 11.95
CA TRP A 52 4.93 -1.26 12.82
C TRP A 52 5.47 -0.07 12.03
N LYS A 53 6.26 -0.33 10.99
CA LYS A 53 6.78 0.72 10.10
C LYS A 53 5.65 1.44 9.37
N ILE A 54 4.68 0.71 8.82
CA ILE A 54 3.52 1.30 8.13
C ILE A 54 2.71 2.17 9.10
N LEU A 55 2.48 1.71 10.33
CA LEU A 55 1.77 2.49 11.35
C LEU A 55 2.51 3.79 11.69
N ALA A 56 3.82 3.73 11.95
CA ALA A 56 4.62 4.91 12.26
C ALA A 56 4.63 5.94 11.10
N MET A 57 4.82 5.46 9.86
CA MET A 57 4.76 6.32 8.68
C MET A 57 3.35 6.90 8.44
N THR A 58 2.30 6.14 8.78
CA THR A 58 0.92 6.61 8.67
C THR A 58 0.66 7.78 9.61
N VAL A 59 1.13 7.70 10.87
CA VAL A 59 1.01 8.80 11.84
C VAL A 59 1.70 10.06 11.30
N GLY A 60 2.94 9.96 10.84
CA GLY A 60 3.64 11.11 10.23
C GLY A 60 2.90 11.68 9.03
N ALA A 61 2.43 10.82 8.11
CA ALA A 61 1.72 11.25 6.92
C ALA A 61 0.37 11.93 7.19
N VAL A 62 -0.30 11.61 8.31
CA VAL A 62 -1.54 12.26 8.74
C VAL A 62 -1.24 13.58 9.43
N LEU A 63 -0.24 13.62 10.33
CA LEU A 63 0.13 14.84 11.05
C LEU A 63 0.67 15.93 10.11
N HIS A 64 1.51 15.57 9.13
CA HIS A 64 2.03 16.53 8.14
C HIS A 64 1.02 16.99 7.10
N ARG A 65 -0.19 16.41 7.08
CA ARG A 65 -1.29 16.79 6.17
C ARG A 65 -2.38 17.63 6.85
N ALA A 66 -2.19 18.00 8.11
CA ALA A 66 -3.11 18.89 8.84
C ALA A 66 -2.93 20.38 8.48
N GLU A 67 -2.29 20.67 7.34
CA GLU A 67 -2.08 22.01 6.79
C GLU A 67 -2.79 22.15 5.43
#